data_AF-A0A8I1X268-F1
#
_entry.id   AF-A0A8I1X268-F1
#
_cell.length_a   1.000
_cell.length_b   1.000
_cell.length_c   1.000
_cell.angle_alpha   90.00
_cell.angle_beta   90.00
_cell.angle_gamma   90.00
#
_symmetry.space_group_name_H-M   'P 1'
#
loop_
_entity.id
_entity.type
_entity.pdbx_description
1 polymer ?
#
loop_
_entity_poly.entity_id
_entity_poly.type
_entity_poly.pdbx_seq_one_letter_code
_entity_poly.pdbx_strand_id
1 'polypeptide(L)'
;MKLRVVAIILLLSLLLFFGFKKVSANKNKEQSTNIEQLNILKYIPENNKLLFISNFDSFHIDNNNEKDKNSTNQDDFVLIKDSILDYLGIDLGNNKLGDIYNNELIISFFENNKKLKDDILIIFKIKPEKTIDDLLNLPNKIDQIDEIISINRENKINFLNYIYRTDDNYIIASSDKKLIKNSINSSNDFKEKNFQYEGELVGLNNEKNILFTKKFGKSIFFNKEIFTENNGNNIATTFDFKNKQLILKSYLLNNKKNIDILNYDKLLNKENSNEDNHENLIFCDTKNFDKHLNPFVNDFQLSFFEEFNQNNNQNILILNSNKDWLITFEKNNKDQFDLSSLKKLKDFNKYTLKQNEDIYSIYSKDILGEKDDVIKQLSFEKIYSIESGGLQIISNHLIDGKEFEKISKKFFNLKSKKDKSGFLYSKVDIKENNSNEIEYFSNLQDLNFLIRNILKISNEESLEIISQSIPEKNPIIYRETILNIL
;
A
#
# COMPACT_ATOMS: atom_id res chain seq x y z
N MET A 1 -4.17 -8.93 10.02
CA MET A 1 -3.76 -8.00 11.10
C MET A 1 -5.04 -7.39 11.65
N LYS A 2 -5.25 -7.32 12.98
CA LYS A 2 -6.51 -6.73 13.50
C LYS A 2 -6.50 -5.22 13.24
N LEU A 3 -7.21 -4.86 12.18
CA LEU A 3 -7.71 -3.56 11.69
C LEU A 3 -7.47 -2.30 12.54
N ARG A 4 -7.71 -2.37 13.86
CA ARG A 4 -7.41 -1.28 14.82
C ARG A 4 -5.93 -0.86 14.81
N VAL A 5 -5.00 -1.78 14.59
CA VAL A 5 -3.56 -1.53 14.64
C VAL A 5 -3.09 -0.68 13.46
N VAL A 6 -3.52 -1.02 12.24
CA VAL A 6 -3.24 -0.21 11.04
C VAL A 6 -3.85 1.17 11.20
N ALA A 7 -5.10 1.23 11.65
CA ALA A 7 -5.77 2.49 11.87
C ALA A 7 -5.05 3.37 12.88
N ILE A 8 -4.57 2.81 13.99
CA ILE A 8 -3.78 3.52 15.02
C ILE A 8 -2.45 4.04 14.45
N ILE A 9 -1.75 3.26 13.61
CA ILE A 9 -0.47 3.69 12.99
C ILE A 9 -0.70 4.74 11.92
N LEU A 10 -1.73 4.57 11.08
CA LEU A 10 -2.14 5.55 10.08
C LEU A 10 -2.56 6.85 10.78
N LEU A 11 -3.33 6.74 11.85
CA LEU A 11 -3.75 7.86 12.68
C LEU A 11 -2.55 8.54 13.33
N LEU A 12 -1.65 7.81 13.99
CA LEU A 12 -0.42 8.36 14.58
C LEU A 12 0.49 9.02 13.53
N SER A 13 0.58 8.44 12.34
CA SER A 13 1.27 9.06 11.21
C SER A 13 0.57 10.36 10.78
N LEU A 14 -0.76 10.37 10.63
CA LEU A 14 -1.55 11.60 10.41
C LEU A 14 -1.36 12.62 11.55
N LEU A 15 -1.28 12.19 12.80
CA LEU A 15 -1.03 13.07 13.95
C LEU A 15 0.35 13.73 13.84
N LEU A 16 1.35 12.99 13.37
CA LEU A 16 2.68 13.49 13.07
C LEU A 16 2.69 14.47 11.89
N PHE A 17 1.68 14.47 11.01
CA PHE A 17 1.57 15.43 9.89
C PHE A 17 0.73 16.66 10.20
N PHE A 18 -0.28 16.58 11.09
CA PHE A 18 -1.26 17.66 11.31
C PHE A 18 -1.31 18.24 12.73
N GLY A 19 -0.74 17.56 13.72
CA GLY A 19 -1.11 17.74 15.14
C GLY A 19 -0.49 18.92 15.90
N PHE A 20 0.26 19.82 15.27
CA PHE A 20 1.14 20.71 16.03
C PHE A 20 0.93 22.17 15.67
N LYS A 21 0.09 22.82 16.46
CA LYS A 21 -0.06 24.27 16.49
C LYS A 21 1.17 24.89 17.16
N LYS A 22 1.86 25.78 16.46
CA LYS A 22 2.93 26.66 16.98
C LYS A 22 2.62 27.24 18.36
N VAL A 23 3.56 27.10 19.29
CA VAL A 23 3.91 28.20 20.21
C VAL A 23 5.43 28.31 20.25
N SER A 24 5.89 29.54 20.04
CA SER A 24 7.25 30.08 20.21
C SER A 24 8.19 30.04 19.00
N ALA A 25 8.73 31.23 18.74
CA ALA A 25 9.57 31.61 17.62
C ALA A 25 11.07 31.47 17.94
N ASN A 26 11.49 30.35 18.52
CA ASN A 26 12.93 30.06 18.64
C ASN A 26 13.33 29.00 17.61
N LYS A 27 13.95 29.48 16.53
CA LYS A 27 14.75 28.68 15.60
C LYS A 27 15.93 28.06 16.37
N ASN A 28 15.70 26.94 17.05
CA ASN A 28 16.80 26.03 17.35
C ASN A 28 17.12 25.26 16.07
N LYS A 29 18.42 25.17 15.77
CA LYS A 29 18.97 24.65 14.51
C LYS A 29 18.35 23.30 14.14
N GLU A 30 17.97 23.19 12.87
CA GLU A 30 17.60 21.95 12.19
C GLU A 30 18.56 20.83 12.58
N GLN A 31 18.04 19.81 13.24
CA GLN A 31 18.73 18.55 13.44
C GLN A 31 17.89 17.47 12.77
N SER A 32 17.88 17.48 11.43
CA SER A 32 17.36 16.35 10.67
C SER A 32 18.37 15.20 10.81
N THR A 33 18.28 14.44 11.89
CA THR A 33 19.02 13.20 12.03
C THR A 33 18.40 12.17 11.10
N ASN A 34 19.21 11.62 10.19
CA ASN A 34 18.83 10.48 9.36
C ASN A 34 18.24 9.37 10.26
N ILE A 35 17.17 8.69 9.83
CA ILE A 35 16.52 7.63 10.62
C ILE A 35 17.51 6.56 11.09
N GLU A 36 18.52 6.24 10.28
CA GLU A 36 19.60 5.29 10.62
C GLU A 36 20.41 5.69 11.86
N GLN A 37 20.47 6.99 12.15
CA GLN A 37 21.29 7.55 13.23
C GLN A 37 20.48 7.80 14.51
N LEU A 38 19.22 7.39 14.54
CA LEU A 38 18.38 7.62 15.71
C LEU A 38 18.83 6.72 16.87
N ASN A 39 19.12 7.36 17.99
CA ASN A 39 19.48 6.65 19.21
C ASN A 39 18.33 5.76 19.72
N ILE A 40 17.07 6.08 19.39
CA ILE A 40 15.91 5.25 19.74
C ILE A 40 15.98 3.82 19.16
N LEU A 41 16.73 3.59 18.07
CA LEU A 41 16.82 2.27 17.43
C LEU A 41 17.41 1.20 18.35
N LYS A 42 18.28 1.59 19.29
CA LYS A 42 18.90 0.66 20.25
C LYS A 42 17.89 -0.03 21.18
N TYR A 43 16.73 0.58 21.38
CA TYR A 43 15.68 0.06 22.25
C TYR A 43 14.72 -0.90 21.54
N ILE A 44 14.87 -1.15 20.24
CA ILE A 44 13.93 -1.99 19.49
C ILE A 44 14.18 -3.47 19.77
N PRO A 45 13.19 -4.21 20.30
CA PRO A 45 13.30 -5.66 20.43
C PRO A 45 13.15 -6.35 19.07
N GLU A 46 13.81 -7.50 18.93
CA GLU A 46 13.67 -8.40 17.78
C GLU A 46 12.29 -9.05 17.68
N ASN A 47 12.02 -9.65 16.51
CA ASN A 47 10.83 -10.45 16.23
C ASN A 47 9.52 -9.64 16.31
N ASN A 48 9.61 -8.33 16.08
CA ASN A 48 8.43 -7.53 15.84
C ASN A 48 7.72 -7.99 14.55
N LYS A 49 6.40 -7.98 14.64
CA LYS A 49 5.47 -8.30 13.54
C LYS A 49 5.27 -7.08 12.65
N LEU A 50 5.26 -5.92 13.28
CA LEU A 50 5.13 -4.60 12.67
C LEU A 50 5.98 -3.63 13.49
N LEU A 51 6.66 -2.72 12.80
CA LEU A 51 7.48 -1.68 13.40
C LEU A 51 7.28 -0.36 12.65
N PHE A 52 6.82 0.67 13.36
CA PHE A 52 6.78 2.04 12.89
C PHE A 52 7.90 2.84 13.53
N ILE A 53 8.62 3.64 12.74
CA ILE A 53 9.71 4.51 13.17
C ILE A 53 9.42 5.91 12.63
N SER A 54 9.52 6.92 13.50
CA SER A 54 9.38 8.32 13.12
C SER A 54 10.47 9.17 13.76
N ASN A 55 11.07 10.04 12.94
CA ASN A 55 11.87 11.19 13.39
C ASN A 55 11.19 12.53 13.04
N PHE A 56 9.89 12.49 12.74
CA PHE A 56 9.21 13.65 12.20
C PHE A 56 9.15 14.75 13.25
N ASP A 57 9.70 15.92 12.90
CA ASP A 57 9.69 17.07 13.80
C ASP A 57 8.29 17.69 13.84
N SER A 58 7.73 17.75 15.05
CA SER A 58 6.50 18.49 15.34
C SER A 58 6.48 19.93 14.83
N PHE A 59 7.65 20.59 14.67
CA PHE A 59 7.75 21.97 14.22
C PHE A 59 7.61 22.18 12.69
N HIS A 60 7.75 21.12 11.86
CA HIS A 60 7.70 21.28 10.40
C HIS A 60 6.28 21.40 9.81
N ILE A 61 5.25 21.39 10.67
CA ILE A 61 3.84 21.21 10.30
C ILE A 61 3.14 22.56 10.04
N ASP A 62 3.74 23.66 10.47
CA ASP A 62 3.14 24.99 10.36
C ASP A 62 3.16 25.56 8.92
N ASN A 63 4.14 25.19 8.08
CA ASN A 63 4.37 25.93 6.82
C ASN A 63 3.45 25.56 5.65
N ASN A 64 2.83 24.38 5.62
CA ASN A 64 1.95 23.98 4.52
C ASN A 64 0.47 24.36 4.75
N ASN A 65 0.09 24.70 5.98
CA ASN A 65 -1.29 25.05 6.34
C ASN A 65 -1.54 26.56 6.51
N GLU A 66 -0.50 27.41 6.54
CA GLU A 66 -0.67 28.86 6.74
C GLU A 66 -1.50 29.58 5.64
N LYS A 67 -1.76 28.93 4.49
CA LYS A 67 -2.62 29.49 3.43
C LYS A 67 -4.11 29.18 3.59
N ASP A 68 -4.49 28.14 4.33
CA ASP A 68 -5.90 27.79 4.55
C ASP A 68 -6.33 28.19 5.97
N LYS A 69 -6.92 29.39 6.08
CA LYS A 69 -7.48 29.96 7.32
C LYS A 69 -8.79 29.29 7.79
N ASN A 70 -9.02 28.01 7.49
CA ASN A 70 -10.19 27.31 8.02
C ASN A 70 -9.84 26.73 9.40
N SER A 71 -10.16 27.49 10.45
CA SER A 71 -9.92 27.13 11.86
C SER A 71 -10.58 25.82 12.30
N THR A 72 -11.67 25.42 11.64
CA THR A 72 -12.49 24.25 12.00
C THR A 72 -11.71 22.94 11.88
N ASN A 73 -11.01 22.72 10.76
CA ASN A 73 -10.30 21.46 10.51
C ASN A 73 -9.11 21.29 11.48
N GLN A 74 -8.49 22.39 11.93
CA GLN A 74 -7.37 22.32 12.89
C GLN A 74 -7.82 21.82 14.27
N ASP A 75 -8.96 22.29 14.76
CA ASP A 75 -9.51 21.87 16.05
C ASP A 75 -9.92 20.39 16.02
N ASP A 76 -10.45 19.94 14.87
CA ASP A 76 -10.79 18.54 14.60
C ASP A 76 -9.56 17.61 14.65
N PHE A 77 -8.42 18.03 14.09
CA PHE A 77 -7.15 17.29 14.21
C PHE A 77 -6.64 17.20 15.64
N VAL A 78 -6.80 18.27 16.43
CA VAL A 78 -6.41 18.28 17.84
C VAL A 78 -7.27 17.30 18.65
N LEU A 79 -8.58 17.25 18.40
CA LEU A 79 -9.49 16.31 19.06
C LEU A 79 -9.16 14.84 18.72
N ILE A 80 -8.85 14.56 17.46
CA ILE A 80 -8.43 13.23 17.02
C ILE A 80 -7.13 12.83 17.73
N LYS A 81 -6.15 13.75 17.79
CA LYS A 81 -4.86 13.55 18.47
C LYS A 81 -5.03 13.13 19.92
N ASP A 82 -5.76 13.93 20.68
CA ASP A 82 -5.95 13.70 22.11
C ASP A 82 -6.71 12.38 22.33
N SER A 83 -7.70 12.07 21.49
CA SER A 83 -8.45 10.81 21.53
C SER A 83 -7.59 9.56 21.32
N ILE A 84 -6.60 9.62 20.41
CA ILE A 84 -5.69 8.49 20.14
C ILE A 84 -4.69 8.31 21.26
N LEU A 85 -4.10 9.40 21.77
CA LEU A 85 -3.21 9.35 22.92
C LEU A 85 -3.94 8.77 24.13
N ASP A 86 -5.17 9.24 24.40
CA ASP A 86 -6.03 8.71 25.46
C ASP A 86 -6.32 7.20 25.26
N TYR A 87 -6.58 6.77 24.02
CA TYR A 87 -6.80 5.37 23.69
C TYR A 87 -5.56 4.49 23.96
N LEU A 88 -4.37 4.98 23.63
CA LEU A 88 -3.09 4.32 23.94
C LEU A 88 -2.78 4.35 25.43
N GLY A 89 -3.39 5.27 26.13
CA GLY A 89 -3.26 5.43 27.56
C GLY A 89 -2.28 6.53 27.98
N ILE A 90 -1.98 7.45 27.08
CA ILE A 90 -1.21 8.67 27.32
C ILE A 90 -2.21 9.80 27.57
N ASP A 91 -2.17 10.41 28.75
CA ASP A 91 -3.02 11.54 29.12
C ASP A 91 -2.11 12.70 29.51
N LEU A 92 -1.92 13.62 28.56
CA LEU A 92 -1.01 14.75 28.73
C LEU A 92 -1.54 15.80 29.71
N GLY A 93 -2.79 15.66 30.20
CA GLY A 93 -3.47 16.66 31.01
C GLY A 93 -3.51 18.01 30.30
N ASN A 94 -2.86 19.02 30.90
CA ASN A 94 -2.79 20.38 30.36
C ASN A 94 -1.57 20.62 29.44
N ASN A 95 -0.66 19.64 29.33
CA ASN A 95 0.53 19.77 28.51
C ASN A 95 0.20 19.51 27.03
N LYS A 96 0.94 20.16 26.12
CA LYS A 96 0.88 19.81 24.69
C LYS A 96 1.93 18.76 24.37
N LEU A 97 1.66 17.90 23.38
CA LEU A 97 2.60 16.88 22.93
C LEU A 97 3.96 17.48 22.52
N GLY A 98 3.97 18.60 21.79
CA GLY A 98 5.20 19.29 21.39
C GLY A 98 5.99 19.91 22.54
N ASP A 99 5.38 20.07 23.72
CA ASP A 99 6.08 20.53 24.93
C ASP A 99 6.84 19.38 25.59
N ILE A 100 6.50 18.13 25.26
CA ILE A 100 7.05 16.94 25.91
C ILE A 100 7.91 16.10 24.96
N TYR A 101 7.52 15.98 23.70
CA TYR A 101 8.17 15.09 22.73
C TYR A 101 9.44 15.70 22.12
N ASN A 102 10.45 14.87 21.86
CA ASN A 102 11.73 15.26 21.28
C ASN A 102 12.02 14.51 19.96
N ASN A 103 11.00 14.39 19.10
CA ASN A 103 11.14 14.00 17.69
C ASN A 103 11.76 12.61 17.42
N GLU A 104 11.61 11.67 18.36
CA GLU A 104 11.95 10.25 18.14
C GLU A 104 10.81 9.36 18.68
N LEU A 105 10.13 8.61 17.82
CA LEU A 105 9.01 7.72 18.16
C LEU A 105 9.16 6.37 17.46
N ILE A 106 8.90 5.31 18.21
CA ILE A 106 8.77 3.94 17.72
C ILE A 106 7.48 3.34 18.25
N ILE A 107 6.79 2.62 17.38
CA ILE A 107 5.64 1.79 17.75
C ILE A 107 5.85 0.41 17.16
N SER A 108 5.85 -0.61 18.00
CA SER A 108 6.09 -1.99 17.60
C SER A 108 4.99 -2.90 18.11
N PHE A 109 4.61 -3.88 17.29
CA PHE A 109 3.64 -4.91 17.65
C PHE A 109 4.27 -6.30 17.61
N PHE A 110 3.87 -7.14 18.56
CA PHE A 110 4.38 -8.49 18.74
C PHE A 110 3.24 -9.49 18.77
N GLU A 111 3.41 -10.59 18.05
CA GLU A 111 2.41 -11.65 18.02
C GLU A 111 2.31 -12.32 19.39
N ASN A 112 1.09 -12.37 19.94
CA ASN A 112 0.82 -13.05 21.20
C ASN A 112 -0.15 -14.20 20.99
N ASN A 113 0.40 -15.42 20.88
CA ASN A 113 -0.39 -16.64 20.67
C ASN A 113 -1.28 -17.03 21.86
N LYS A 114 -1.10 -16.40 23.03
CA LYS A 114 -1.85 -16.70 24.26
C LYS A 114 -3.02 -15.74 24.50
N LYS A 115 -3.00 -14.55 23.90
CA LYS A 115 -4.05 -13.53 24.05
C LYS A 115 -4.79 -13.33 22.72
N LEU A 116 -6.01 -12.83 22.80
CA LEU A 116 -6.78 -12.42 21.61
C LEU A 116 -6.20 -11.19 20.90
N LYS A 117 -5.23 -10.49 21.51
CA LYS A 117 -4.65 -9.24 21.02
C LYS A 117 -3.13 -9.35 21.01
N ASP A 118 -2.52 -8.83 19.95
CA ASP A 118 -1.07 -8.63 19.85
C ASP A 118 -0.62 -7.68 20.99
N ASP A 119 0.59 -7.88 21.49
CA ASP A 119 1.19 -6.95 22.44
C ASP A 119 1.80 -5.76 21.70
N ILE A 120 1.81 -4.60 22.35
CA ILE A 120 2.31 -3.33 21.80
C ILE A 120 3.48 -2.83 22.66
N LEU A 121 4.45 -2.20 22.02
CA LEU A 121 5.54 -1.45 22.62
C LEU A 121 5.58 -0.07 21.95
N ILE A 122 5.55 0.99 22.75
CA ILE A 122 5.76 2.36 22.30
C ILE A 122 7.01 2.88 22.97
N ILE A 123 7.92 3.43 22.19
CA ILE A 123 9.13 4.09 22.68
C ILE A 123 9.11 5.50 22.13
N PHE A 124 9.31 6.50 22.97
CA PHE A 124 9.50 7.86 22.48
C PHE A 124 10.40 8.65 23.40
N LYS A 125 11.06 9.66 22.84
CA LYS A 125 11.93 10.55 23.60
C LYS A 125 11.16 11.73 24.14
N ILE A 126 11.35 12.03 25.41
CA ILE A 126 10.86 13.26 26.03
C ILE A 126 11.95 14.30 26.21
N LYS A 127 11.56 15.57 26.35
CA LYS A 127 12.49 16.64 26.68
C LYS A 127 13.05 16.44 28.10
N PRO A 128 14.31 16.81 28.38
CA PRO A 128 14.98 16.56 29.66
C PRO A 128 14.23 17.09 30.89
N GLU A 129 13.47 18.17 30.73
CA GLU A 129 12.70 18.81 31.80
C GLU A 129 11.36 18.14 32.12
N LYS A 130 10.98 17.07 31.40
CA LYS A 130 9.69 16.39 31.53
C LYS A 130 9.81 15.05 32.22
N THR A 131 8.70 14.58 32.77
CA THR A 131 8.62 13.35 33.58
C THR A 131 7.51 12.40 33.10
N ILE A 132 7.43 11.21 33.70
CA ILE A 132 6.30 10.29 33.48
C ILE A 132 4.97 10.94 33.89
N ASP A 133 4.98 11.75 34.94
CA ASP A 133 3.77 12.41 35.44
C ASP A 133 3.18 13.39 34.41
N ASP A 134 4.04 14.07 33.64
CA ASP A 134 3.63 14.96 32.55
C ASP A 134 2.91 14.24 31.40
N LEU A 135 3.07 12.91 31.29
CA LEU A 135 2.55 12.07 30.21
C LEU A 135 1.27 11.32 30.54
N LEU A 136 1.05 11.03 31.82
CA LEU A 136 -0.02 10.16 32.27
C LEU A 136 -1.02 10.87 33.18
N ASN A 137 -0.70 12.10 33.62
CA ASN A 137 -1.51 12.92 34.50
C ASN A 137 -2.03 12.11 35.72
N LEU A 138 -1.10 11.40 36.38
CA LEU A 138 -1.43 10.49 37.47
C LEU A 138 -1.74 11.25 38.76
N PRO A 139 -2.68 10.76 39.59
CA PRO A 139 -3.02 11.40 40.87
C PRO A 139 -1.87 11.36 41.88
N ASN A 140 -1.02 10.33 41.82
CA ASN A 140 0.19 10.20 42.60
C ASN A 140 1.38 10.37 41.67
N LYS A 141 2.37 11.16 42.09
CA LYS A 141 3.62 11.33 41.35
C LYS A 141 4.42 10.02 41.36
N ILE A 142 4.73 9.50 40.18
CA ILE A 142 5.55 8.32 40.00
C ILE A 142 6.57 8.63 38.90
N ASP A 143 7.69 9.23 39.30
CA ASP A 143 8.82 9.52 38.41
C ASP A 143 10.07 8.80 38.89
N GLN A 144 10.06 7.47 38.76
CA GLN A 144 11.21 6.62 39.03
C GLN A 144 11.93 6.31 37.72
N ILE A 145 13.21 6.66 37.69
CA ILE A 145 14.11 6.27 36.60
C ILE A 145 14.56 4.83 36.82
N ASP A 146 14.72 4.09 35.75
CA ASP A 146 15.18 2.70 35.75
C ASP A 146 14.30 1.69 36.50
N GLU A 147 13.04 2.04 36.76
CA GLU A 147 12.05 1.14 37.35
C GLU A 147 10.86 0.92 36.40
N ILE A 148 10.46 -0.35 36.25
CA ILE A 148 9.26 -0.69 35.47
C ILE A 148 8.03 -0.53 36.35
N ILE A 149 7.29 0.53 36.11
CA ILE A 149 6.07 0.90 36.82
C ILE A 149 4.87 0.25 36.15
N SER A 150 3.96 -0.32 36.95
CA SER A 150 2.65 -0.76 36.46
C SER A 150 1.70 0.44 36.48
N ILE A 151 1.03 0.69 35.35
CA ILE A 151 0.01 1.73 35.22
C ILE A 151 -1.35 1.06 35.25
N ASN A 152 -2.21 1.50 36.17
CA ASN A 152 -3.62 1.15 36.16
C ASN A 152 -4.43 2.40 36.48
N ARG A 153 -5.03 3.01 35.45
CA ARG A 153 -5.84 4.23 35.59
C ARG A 153 -7.31 3.85 35.59
N GLU A 154 -8.04 4.28 36.62
CA GLU A 154 -9.47 4.08 36.70
C GLU A 154 -10.18 4.84 35.57
N ASN A 155 -11.23 4.24 34.99
CA ASN A 155 -12.06 4.84 33.93
C ASN A 155 -11.34 5.23 32.64
N LYS A 156 -10.09 4.79 32.45
CA LYS A 156 -9.32 4.98 31.22
C LYS A 156 -9.01 3.63 30.56
N ILE A 157 -8.78 3.64 29.25
CA ILE A 157 -8.31 2.44 28.55
C ILE A 157 -6.83 2.25 28.88
N ASN A 158 -6.50 1.19 29.62
CA ASN A 158 -5.12 0.83 29.95
C ASN A 158 -4.59 -0.18 28.93
N PHE A 159 -4.34 0.29 27.71
CA PHE A 159 -3.74 -0.58 26.68
C PHE A 159 -2.25 -0.80 26.94
N LEU A 160 -1.56 0.24 27.42
CA LEU A 160 -0.21 0.20 27.95
C LEU A 160 -0.28 0.02 29.47
N ASN A 161 0.11 -1.16 29.95
CA ASN A 161 0.01 -1.53 31.37
C ASN A 161 1.29 -1.23 32.15
N TYR A 162 2.39 -1.00 31.43
CA TYR A 162 3.70 -0.83 32.02
C TYR A 162 4.42 0.33 31.34
N ILE A 163 5.20 1.07 32.12
CA ILE A 163 6.05 2.15 31.64
C ILE A 163 7.42 2.09 32.34
N TYR A 164 8.42 2.60 31.65
CA TYR A 164 9.78 2.70 32.11
C TYR A 164 10.40 3.96 31.52
N ARG A 165 11.15 4.70 32.34
CA ARG A 165 11.93 5.85 31.91
C ARG A 165 13.41 5.52 32.01
N THR A 166 14.14 5.71 30.92
CA THR A 166 15.61 5.58 30.88
C THR A 166 16.28 6.86 31.39
N ASP A 167 17.54 6.75 31.80
CA ASP A 167 18.40 7.88 32.16
C ASP A 167 18.52 8.95 31.05
N ASP A 168 18.51 8.54 29.78
CA ASP A 168 18.60 9.41 28.61
C ASP A 168 17.23 9.92 28.11
N ASN A 169 16.20 9.87 28.98
CA ASN A 169 14.86 10.42 28.76
C ASN A 169 14.05 9.76 27.64
N TYR A 170 14.25 8.47 27.40
CA TYR A 170 13.29 7.67 26.63
C TYR A 170 12.24 7.10 27.56
N ILE A 171 11.00 7.11 27.07
CA ILE A 171 9.86 6.47 27.69
C ILE A 171 9.57 5.20 26.91
N ILE A 172 9.58 4.07 27.59
CA ILE A 172 9.28 2.75 27.05
C ILE A 172 7.99 2.27 27.72
N ALA A 173 6.89 2.23 26.97
CA ALA A 173 5.58 1.82 27.45
C ALA A 173 5.08 0.58 26.70
N SER A 174 4.47 -0.37 27.41
CA SER A 174 4.10 -1.67 26.84
C SER A 174 2.86 -2.28 27.48
N SER A 175 2.16 -3.13 26.73
CA SER A 175 1.12 -4.01 27.27
C SER A 175 1.67 -5.19 28.08
N ASP A 176 2.93 -5.57 27.86
CA ASP A 176 3.65 -6.64 28.56
C ASP A 176 5.00 -6.15 29.12
N LYS A 177 5.20 -6.34 30.43
CA LYS A 177 6.44 -6.06 31.16
C LYS A 177 7.66 -6.75 30.55
N LYS A 178 7.50 -7.94 29.94
CA LYS A 178 8.61 -8.64 29.29
C LYS A 178 9.17 -7.88 28.08
N LEU A 179 8.32 -7.18 27.32
CA LEU A 179 8.79 -6.41 26.17
C LEU A 179 9.64 -5.21 26.59
N ILE A 180 9.33 -4.57 27.72
CA ILE A 180 10.17 -3.51 28.28
C ILE A 180 11.54 -4.07 28.66
N LYS A 181 11.58 -5.22 29.34
CA LYS A 181 12.86 -5.89 29.67
C LYS A 181 13.66 -6.24 28.43
N ASN A 182 13.01 -6.75 27.39
CA ASN A 182 13.67 -7.07 26.12
C ASN A 182 14.21 -5.81 25.43
N SER A 183 13.49 -4.70 25.51
CA SER A 183 13.90 -3.39 24.99
C SER A 183 15.15 -2.86 25.70
N ILE A 184 15.18 -2.93 27.03
CA ILE A 184 16.35 -2.57 27.85
C ILE A 184 17.55 -3.45 27.50
N ASN A 185 17.35 -4.78 27.44
CA ASN A 185 18.43 -5.71 27.07
C ASN A 185 18.96 -5.42 25.66
N SER A 186 18.07 -5.11 24.71
CA SER A 186 18.47 -4.77 23.33
C SER A 186 19.37 -3.53 23.29
N SER A 187 19.13 -2.55 24.16
CA SER A 187 20.00 -1.37 24.28
C SER A 187 21.38 -1.68 24.84
N ASN A 188 21.46 -2.60 25.81
CA ASN A 188 22.74 -2.98 26.42
C ASN A 188 23.62 -3.76 25.44
N ASP A 189 23.01 -4.63 24.64
CA ASP A 189 23.70 -5.50 23.68
C ASP A 189 23.84 -4.87 22.28
N PHE A 190 23.43 -3.59 22.11
CA PHE A 190 23.31 -2.97 20.79
C PHE A 190 24.60 -2.97 19.96
N LYS A 191 25.77 -2.89 20.60
CA LYS A 191 27.06 -2.95 19.89
C LYS A 191 27.41 -4.36 19.37
N GLU A 192 26.84 -5.41 19.97
CA GLU A 192 27.10 -6.80 19.59
C GLU A 192 26.03 -7.36 18.65
N LYS A 193 24.94 -6.61 18.45
CA LYS A 193 23.74 -7.06 17.76
C LYS A 193 23.39 -6.16 16.58
N ASN A 194 23.37 -6.73 15.38
CA ASN A 194 22.87 -6.03 14.20
C ASN A 194 21.34 -5.87 14.35
N PHE A 195 20.86 -4.64 14.20
CA PHE A 195 19.43 -4.36 14.23
C PHE A 195 18.75 -5.08 13.05
N GLN A 196 17.61 -5.74 13.29
CA GLN A 196 16.99 -6.62 12.28
C GLN A 196 16.57 -5.92 10.97
N TYR A 197 16.50 -4.59 10.95
CA TYR A 197 16.23 -3.78 9.76
C TYR A 197 17.38 -2.83 9.40
N GLU A 198 18.59 -3.05 9.93
CA GLU A 198 19.74 -2.17 9.70
C GLU A 198 20.09 -2.04 8.21
N GLY A 199 20.08 -3.16 7.48
CA GLY A 199 20.31 -3.16 6.03
C GLY A 199 19.18 -2.49 5.23
N GLU A 200 17.94 -2.66 5.69
CA GLU A 200 16.74 -2.08 5.09
C GLU A 200 16.70 -0.55 5.21
N LEU A 201 17.26 0.01 6.30
CA LEU A 201 17.24 1.45 6.54
C LEU A 201 18.16 2.24 5.60
N VAL A 202 19.21 1.62 5.02
CA VAL A 202 20.19 2.26 4.10
C VAL A 202 19.55 2.91 2.87
N GLY A 203 18.39 2.40 2.44
CA GLY A 203 17.65 2.96 1.32
C GLY A 203 16.64 4.06 1.70
N LEU A 204 16.49 4.37 2.99
CA LEU A 204 15.38 5.14 3.56
C LEU A 204 15.82 6.45 4.24
N ASN A 205 17.04 6.91 3.95
CA ASN A 205 17.73 7.94 4.74
C ASN A 205 17.05 9.32 4.78
N ASN A 206 16.26 9.63 3.75
CA ASN A 206 15.53 10.90 3.63
C ASN A 206 14.08 10.80 4.14
N GLU A 207 13.63 9.60 4.48
CA GLU A 207 12.27 9.36 4.94
C GLU A 207 12.17 9.68 6.42
N LYS A 208 11.01 10.21 6.83
CA LYS A 208 10.77 10.62 8.22
C LYS A 208 9.81 9.71 8.98
N ASN A 209 8.98 8.98 8.25
CA ASN A 209 7.98 8.07 8.79
C ASN A 209 8.08 6.78 7.99
N ILE A 210 8.41 5.67 8.67
CA ILE A 210 8.63 4.38 8.04
C ILE A 210 7.86 3.32 8.80
N LEU A 211 7.15 2.47 8.07
CA LEU A 211 6.46 1.30 8.60
C LEU A 211 7.03 0.02 7.99
N PHE A 212 7.64 -0.82 8.80
CA PHE A 212 8.04 -2.17 8.44
C PHE A 212 6.97 -3.19 8.80
N THR A 213 6.70 -4.10 7.86
CA THR A 213 5.80 -5.24 8.07
C THR A 213 6.34 -6.49 7.38
N LYS A 214 5.90 -7.67 7.84
CA LYS A 214 6.24 -8.96 7.20
C LYS A 214 5.18 -9.45 6.21
N LYS A 215 4.04 -8.77 6.12
CA LYS A 215 2.89 -9.20 5.31
C LYS A 215 2.36 -8.03 4.49
N PHE A 216 2.31 -8.21 3.18
CA PHE A 216 1.59 -7.30 2.30
C PHE A 216 0.11 -7.40 2.68
N GLY A 217 -0.63 -6.29 2.61
CA GLY A 217 -2.09 -6.37 2.61
C GLY A 217 -2.57 -7.35 1.54
N LYS A 218 -3.84 -7.79 1.59
CA LYS A 218 -4.39 -8.57 0.47
C LYS A 218 -4.22 -7.73 -0.80
N SER A 219 -3.37 -8.18 -1.72
CA SER A 219 -3.28 -7.62 -3.05
C SER A 219 -4.18 -8.41 -3.98
N ILE A 220 -4.75 -7.69 -4.93
CA ILE A 220 -5.68 -8.19 -5.94
C ILE A 220 -4.96 -9.10 -6.95
N PHE A 221 -3.63 -8.94 -7.08
CA PHE A 221 -2.77 -9.66 -8.02
C PHE A 221 -1.83 -10.65 -7.34
N PHE A 222 -1.65 -10.52 -6.03
CA PHE A 222 -0.93 -11.49 -5.21
C PHE A 222 -1.71 -12.79 -5.07
N ASN A 223 -1.58 -13.66 -6.05
CA ASN A 223 -2.02 -15.03 -5.90
C ASN A 223 -1.04 -15.79 -4.98
N LYS A 224 -1.53 -16.17 -3.79
CA LYS A 224 -0.79 -16.98 -2.80
C LYS A 224 -0.33 -18.35 -3.33
N GLU A 225 -0.98 -18.87 -4.37
CA GLU A 225 -0.61 -20.12 -5.02
C GLU A 225 0.68 -19.99 -5.84
N ILE A 226 0.92 -18.81 -6.42
CA ILE A 226 2.11 -18.51 -7.24
C ILE A 226 3.21 -17.92 -6.35
N PHE A 227 2.82 -17.11 -5.37
CA PHE A 227 3.70 -16.50 -4.38
C PHE A 227 3.41 -17.06 -2.99
N THR A 228 4.14 -18.10 -2.59
CA THR A 228 4.18 -18.47 -1.18
C THR A 228 4.83 -17.31 -0.42
N GLU A 229 4.08 -16.63 0.44
CA GLU A 229 4.61 -15.66 1.42
C GLU A 229 5.84 -16.29 2.10
N ASN A 230 7.05 -15.93 1.67
CA ASN A 230 8.26 -16.36 2.34
C ASN A 230 8.37 -15.54 3.62
N ASN A 231 8.42 -16.20 4.76
CA ASN A 231 8.49 -15.60 6.10
C ASN A 231 9.66 -14.63 6.34
N GLY A 232 10.56 -14.45 5.37
CA GLY A 232 11.73 -13.57 5.45
C GLY A 232 11.65 -12.29 4.61
N ASN A 233 10.54 -12.02 3.92
CA ASN A 233 10.40 -10.78 3.15
C ASN A 233 9.92 -9.63 4.05
N ASN A 234 10.58 -8.47 3.94
CA ASN A 234 10.22 -7.26 4.66
C ASN A 234 9.59 -6.25 3.71
N ILE A 235 8.59 -5.51 4.19
CA ILE A 235 7.92 -4.46 3.44
C ILE A 235 8.10 -3.17 4.20
N ALA A 236 8.68 -2.17 3.55
CA ALA A 236 8.73 -0.80 4.08
C ALA A 236 7.62 0.01 3.44
N THR A 237 6.91 0.80 4.25
CA THR A 237 5.96 1.80 3.77
C THR A 237 6.41 3.16 4.25
N THR A 238 6.58 4.10 3.32
CA THR A 238 6.89 5.50 3.61
C THR A 238 5.61 6.32 3.52
N PHE A 239 5.62 7.45 4.23
CA PHE A 239 4.48 8.35 4.31
C PHE A 239 4.93 9.74 3.91
N ASP A 240 4.22 10.33 2.95
CA ASP A 240 4.40 11.72 2.54
C ASP A 240 3.05 12.44 2.59
N PHE A 241 3.08 13.74 2.86
CA PHE A 241 1.88 14.54 2.96
C PHE A 241 2.03 15.84 2.18
N LYS A 242 1.22 15.99 1.13
CA LYS A 242 1.25 17.14 0.20
C LYS A 242 -0.16 17.52 -0.18
N ASN A 243 -0.50 18.81 -0.17
CA ASN A 243 -1.77 19.33 -0.67
C ASN A 243 -3.04 18.61 -0.15
N LYS A 244 -3.11 18.27 1.15
CA LYS A 244 -4.21 17.50 1.77
C LYS A 244 -4.32 16.02 1.32
N GLN A 245 -3.33 15.54 0.58
CA GLN A 245 -3.18 14.14 0.22
C GLN A 245 -2.12 13.49 1.11
N LEU A 246 -2.48 12.38 1.74
CA LEU A 246 -1.55 11.46 2.37
C LEU A 246 -1.17 10.40 1.33
N ILE A 247 0.11 10.35 0.98
CA ILE A 247 0.68 9.43 0.00
C ILE A 247 1.41 8.33 0.77
N LEU A 248 0.97 7.09 0.57
CA LEU A 248 1.57 5.90 1.16
C LEU A 248 2.31 5.14 0.07
N LYS A 249 3.61 4.91 0.23
CA LYS A 249 4.40 4.13 -0.74
C LYS A 249 4.98 2.89 -0.07
N SER A 250 4.52 1.72 -0.47
CA SER A 250 4.96 0.43 0.04
C SER A 250 5.89 -0.27 -0.93
N TYR A 251 7.03 -0.75 -0.43
CA TYR A 251 8.09 -1.40 -1.17
C TYR A 251 8.35 -2.78 -0.58
N LEU A 252 8.42 -3.82 -1.42
CA LEU A 252 8.99 -5.09 -1.00
C LEU A 252 10.52 -4.96 -0.96
N LEU A 253 11.07 -4.93 0.24
CA LEU A 253 12.51 -4.89 0.46
C LEU A 253 13.05 -6.31 0.34
N ASN A 254 13.95 -6.49 -0.64
CA ASN A 254 14.61 -7.76 -0.87
C ASN A 254 16.12 -7.58 -0.81
N ASN A 255 16.69 -7.87 0.36
CA ASN A 255 18.13 -7.76 0.61
C ASN A 255 18.97 -8.64 -0.33
N LYS A 256 18.38 -9.65 -1.00
CA LYS A 256 19.11 -10.50 -1.97
C LYS A 256 19.31 -9.85 -3.35
N LYS A 257 18.53 -8.83 -3.72
CA LYS A 257 18.63 -8.17 -5.03
C LYS A 257 19.25 -6.76 -4.98
N ASN A 258 19.63 -6.25 -3.79
CA ASN A 258 20.14 -4.87 -3.64
C ASN A 258 19.23 -3.81 -4.31
N ILE A 259 17.91 -4.03 -4.26
CA ILE A 259 16.94 -3.06 -4.78
C ILE A 259 16.59 -2.12 -3.63
N ASP A 260 17.27 -0.98 -3.60
CA ASP A 260 16.90 0.16 -2.75
C ASP A 260 15.68 0.89 -3.34
N ILE A 261 15.13 1.84 -2.57
CA ILE A 261 13.98 2.66 -3.00
C ILE A 261 14.32 3.52 -4.23
N LEU A 262 15.58 3.94 -4.37
CA LEU A 262 16.05 4.69 -5.53
C LEU A 262 15.95 3.88 -6.83
N ASN A 263 16.11 2.56 -6.75
CA ASN A 263 15.86 1.66 -7.89
C ASN A 263 14.37 1.55 -8.22
N TYR A 264 13.49 1.58 -7.23
CA TYR A 264 12.04 1.66 -7.46
C TYR A 264 11.64 2.97 -8.16
N ASP A 265 12.14 4.12 -7.70
CA ASP A 265 11.84 5.41 -8.33
C ASP A 265 12.34 5.48 -9.79
N LYS A 266 13.48 4.87 -10.09
CA LYS A 266 13.98 4.75 -11.48
C LYS A 266 13.11 3.84 -12.34
N LEU A 267 12.59 2.74 -11.80
CA LEU A 267 11.65 1.86 -12.50
C LEU A 267 10.35 2.61 -12.82
N LEU A 268 9.80 3.32 -11.83
CA LEU A 268 8.60 4.14 -11.99
C LEU A 268 8.79 5.24 -13.03
N ASN A 269 9.89 6.02 -12.95
CA ASN A 269 10.12 7.16 -13.84
C ASN A 269 10.47 6.77 -15.29
N LYS A 270 11.07 5.60 -15.53
CA LYS A 270 11.32 5.10 -16.91
C LYS A 270 10.05 4.59 -17.59
N GLU A 271 9.04 4.19 -16.82
CA GLU A 271 7.84 3.54 -17.33
C GLU A 271 6.59 4.44 -17.26
N ASN A 272 6.66 5.57 -16.53
CA ASN A 272 5.63 6.60 -16.40
C ASN A 272 5.73 7.74 -17.43
N SER A 273 6.43 7.56 -18.55
CA SER A 273 6.36 8.53 -19.64
C SER A 273 4.99 8.42 -20.34
N ASN A 274 3.94 8.97 -19.73
CA ASN A 274 2.67 9.54 -20.23
C ASN A 274 1.99 9.03 -21.53
N GLU A 275 2.35 7.90 -22.12
CA GLU A 275 1.87 7.58 -23.48
C GLU A 275 0.58 6.75 -23.54
N ASP A 276 0.20 6.02 -22.47
CA ASP A 276 -1.02 5.19 -22.49
C ASP A 276 -1.82 5.23 -21.17
N ASN A 277 -3.05 5.76 -21.24
CA ASN A 277 -4.02 5.85 -20.15
C ASN A 277 -4.79 4.52 -19.95
N HIS A 278 -4.09 3.41 -19.74
CA HIS A 278 -4.76 2.16 -19.36
C HIS A 278 -4.67 1.96 -17.85
N GLU A 279 -5.83 1.73 -17.21
CA GLU A 279 -5.93 1.45 -15.77
C GLU A 279 -5.27 0.13 -15.41
N ASN A 280 -5.21 -0.85 -16.30
CA ASN A 280 -4.58 -2.14 -16.07
C ASN A 280 -3.75 -2.55 -17.28
N LEU A 281 -2.50 -2.92 -17.04
CA LEU A 281 -1.59 -3.50 -18.02
C LEU A 281 -1.00 -4.79 -17.48
N ILE A 282 -1.28 -5.89 -18.17
CA ILE A 282 -0.77 -7.22 -17.86
C ILE A 282 -0.03 -7.76 -19.07
N PHE A 283 1.25 -8.08 -18.90
CA PHE A 283 2.05 -8.81 -19.88
C PHE A 283 2.55 -10.11 -19.26
N CYS A 284 2.08 -11.24 -19.78
CA CYS A 284 2.38 -12.56 -19.23
C CYS A 284 2.37 -13.65 -20.30
N ASP A 285 2.65 -14.87 -19.89
CA ASP A 285 2.30 -16.04 -20.68
C ASP A 285 0.80 -16.35 -20.57
N THR A 286 0.22 -16.87 -21.65
CA THR A 286 -1.18 -17.32 -21.71
C THR A 286 -1.59 -18.15 -20.51
N LYS A 287 -0.80 -19.15 -20.14
CA LYS A 287 -1.11 -20.20 -19.14
C LYS A 287 -1.51 -19.72 -17.76
N ASN A 288 -1.06 -18.54 -17.34
CA ASN A 288 -1.31 -18.02 -15.99
C ASN A 288 -2.27 -16.83 -15.98
N PHE A 289 -2.78 -16.44 -17.15
CA PHE A 289 -3.46 -15.16 -17.33
C PHE A 289 -4.80 -15.05 -16.59
N ASP A 290 -5.64 -16.08 -16.65
CA ASP A 290 -6.94 -16.14 -15.98
C ASP A 290 -6.86 -15.80 -14.48
N LYS A 291 -5.83 -16.30 -13.81
CA LYS A 291 -5.58 -16.03 -12.38
C LYS A 291 -5.36 -14.55 -12.05
N HIS A 292 -5.00 -13.73 -13.04
CA HIS A 292 -4.69 -12.31 -12.85
C HIS A 292 -5.85 -11.38 -13.20
N LEU A 293 -6.91 -11.89 -13.85
CA LEU A 293 -8.02 -11.06 -14.33
C LEU A 293 -9.25 -11.01 -13.47
N ASN A 294 -9.50 -12.03 -12.63
CA ASN A 294 -10.74 -12.15 -11.87
C ASN A 294 -11.28 -10.85 -11.24
N PRO A 295 -10.45 -9.90 -10.77
CA PRO A 295 -10.97 -8.66 -10.20
C PRO A 295 -11.48 -7.62 -11.21
N PHE A 296 -11.14 -7.74 -12.51
CA PHE A 296 -11.30 -6.67 -13.52
C PHE A 296 -12.32 -6.98 -14.61
N VAL A 297 -12.95 -8.15 -14.55
CA VAL A 297 -13.73 -8.69 -15.67
C VAL A 297 -15.05 -9.25 -15.16
N ASN A 298 -16.12 -9.05 -15.92
CA ASN A 298 -17.44 -9.59 -15.58
C ASN A 298 -17.51 -11.12 -15.83
N ASP A 299 -18.57 -11.79 -15.38
CA ASP A 299 -18.73 -13.25 -15.52
C ASP A 299 -18.62 -13.74 -16.97
N PHE A 300 -19.14 -12.95 -17.93
CA PHE A 300 -19.03 -13.28 -19.35
C PHE A 300 -17.57 -13.25 -19.80
N GLN A 301 -16.88 -12.14 -19.52
CA GLN A 301 -15.48 -11.93 -19.85
C GLN A 301 -14.60 -12.98 -19.17
N LEU A 302 -14.80 -13.25 -17.88
CA LEU A 302 -14.09 -14.30 -17.14
C LEU A 302 -14.21 -15.65 -17.86
N SER A 303 -15.44 -16.06 -18.18
CA SER A 303 -15.67 -17.33 -18.87
C SER A 303 -15.12 -17.37 -20.30
N PHE A 304 -15.04 -16.21 -20.97
CA PHE A 304 -14.42 -16.08 -22.28
C PHE A 304 -12.90 -16.24 -22.18
N PHE A 305 -12.27 -15.63 -21.17
CA PHE A 305 -10.83 -15.72 -20.94
C PHE A 305 -10.38 -17.09 -20.45
N GLU A 306 -11.19 -17.78 -19.65
CA GLU A 306 -10.94 -19.19 -19.27
C GLU A 306 -10.88 -20.10 -20.51
N GLU A 307 -11.78 -19.89 -21.48
CA GLU A 307 -11.78 -20.64 -22.73
C GLU A 307 -10.59 -20.26 -23.63
N PHE A 308 -10.22 -18.97 -23.66
CA PHE A 308 -9.05 -18.48 -24.37
C PHE A 308 -7.74 -19.08 -23.83
N ASN A 309 -7.58 -19.15 -22.50
CA ASN A 309 -6.38 -19.66 -21.81
C ASN A 309 -6.02 -21.10 -22.22
N GLN A 310 -7.01 -21.94 -22.51
CA GLN A 310 -6.79 -23.35 -22.82
C GLN A 310 -6.05 -23.60 -24.15
N ASN A 311 -5.92 -22.59 -25.01
CA ASN A 311 -5.62 -22.82 -26.42
C ASN A 311 -4.18 -22.53 -26.86
N ASN A 312 -3.29 -21.89 -26.08
CA ASN A 312 -1.94 -21.53 -26.58
C ASN A 312 -0.86 -21.35 -25.50
N ASN A 313 0.42 -21.45 -25.86
CA ASN A 313 1.59 -21.01 -25.09
C ASN A 313 2.25 -19.79 -25.75
N GLN A 314 1.69 -18.60 -25.57
CA GLN A 314 2.17 -17.39 -26.25
C GLN A 314 2.23 -16.21 -25.28
N ASN A 315 3.00 -15.17 -25.64
CA ASN A 315 2.99 -13.92 -24.90
C ASN A 315 1.69 -13.20 -25.17
N ILE A 316 1.06 -12.69 -24.12
CA ILE A 316 -0.11 -11.83 -24.24
C ILE A 316 0.18 -10.49 -23.56
N LEU A 317 -0.22 -9.40 -24.20
CA LEU A 317 -0.39 -8.09 -23.59
C LEU A 317 -1.87 -7.77 -23.46
N ILE A 318 -2.26 -7.29 -22.30
CA ILE A 318 -3.65 -7.06 -21.97
C ILE A 318 -3.75 -5.70 -21.35
N LEU A 319 -4.62 -4.90 -21.94
CA LEU A 319 -4.89 -3.55 -21.52
C LEU A 319 -6.36 -3.49 -21.18
N ASN A 320 -6.65 -3.05 -19.96
CA ASN A 320 -8.02 -2.85 -19.51
C ASN A 320 -8.12 -1.44 -18.91
N SER A 321 -9.13 -0.68 -19.32
CA SER A 321 -9.43 0.66 -18.85
C SER A 321 -10.94 0.78 -18.68
N ASN A 322 -11.42 0.90 -17.45
CA ASN A 322 -12.83 0.88 -17.08
C ASN A 322 -13.56 -0.38 -17.56
N LYS A 323 -14.36 -0.23 -18.62
CA LYS A 323 -15.11 -1.32 -19.27
C LYS A 323 -14.40 -1.85 -20.50
N ASP A 324 -13.47 -1.08 -21.06
CA ASP A 324 -12.81 -1.39 -22.31
C ASP A 324 -11.60 -2.30 -22.04
N TRP A 325 -11.56 -3.44 -22.71
CA TRP A 325 -10.44 -4.36 -22.64
C TRP A 325 -9.97 -4.74 -24.02
N LEU A 326 -8.67 -5.02 -24.12
CA LEU A 326 -8.06 -5.62 -25.30
C LEU A 326 -6.95 -6.60 -24.92
N ILE A 327 -6.78 -7.59 -25.78
CA ILE A 327 -5.83 -8.69 -25.68
C ILE A 327 -5.03 -8.71 -26.97
N THR A 328 -3.71 -8.61 -26.87
CA THR A 328 -2.78 -8.66 -28.00
C THR A 328 -1.83 -9.83 -27.85
N PHE A 329 -1.68 -10.63 -28.90
CA PHE A 329 -0.74 -11.74 -28.95
C PHE A 329 -0.21 -11.95 -30.37
N GLU A 330 0.83 -12.77 -30.50
CA GLU A 330 1.43 -13.04 -31.80
C GLU A 330 0.61 -14.05 -32.60
N LYS A 331 0.39 -13.73 -33.87
CA LYS A 331 -0.19 -14.66 -34.81
C LYS A 331 0.89 -15.66 -35.24
N ASN A 332 0.88 -16.86 -34.68
CA ASN A 332 1.78 -17.94 -35.08
C ASN A 332 1.13 -18.87 -36.12
N ASN A 333 1.84 -19.11 -37.23
CA ASN A 333 1.38 -20.01 -38.30
C ASN A 333 1.35 -21.51 -37.92
N LYS A 334 1.92 -21.90 -36.77
CA LYS A 334 1.91 -23.29 -36.29
C LYS A 334 0.75 -23.61 -35.33
N ASP A 335 0.34 -22.62 -34.55
CA ASP A 335 -0.75 -22.71 -33.56
C ASP A 335 -1.76 -21.60 -33.86
N GLN A 336 -2.41 -21.73 -35.02
CA GLN A 336 -3.35 -20.73 -35.53
C GLN A 336 -4.61 -20.75 -34.64
N PHE A 337 -4.57 -19.97 -33.56
CA PHE A 337 -5.73 -19.76 -32.72
C PHE A 337 -6.82 -19.09 -33.56
N ASP A 338 -7.88 -19.85 -33.83
CA ASP A 338 -9.06 -19.34 -34.48
C ASP A 338 -10.01 -18.83 -33.42
N LEU A 339 -10.19 -17.51 -33.36
CA LEU A 339 -11.15 -16.90 -32.43
C LEU A 339 -12.58 -17.48 -32.62
N SER A 340 -12.91 -17.91 -33.84
CA SER A 340 -14.20 -18.54 -34.15
C SER A 340 -14.40 -19.91 -33.49
N SER A 341 -13.31 -20.57 -33.04
CA SER A 341 -13.40 -21.89 -32.40
C SER A 341 -13.83 -21.82 -30.94
N LEU A 342 -13.86 -20.63 -30.33
CA LEU A 342 -14.37 -20.46 -28.97
C LEU A 342 -15.88 -20.80 -28.95
N LYS A 343 -16.29 -21.74 -28.09
CA LYS A 343 -17.68 -22.13 -27.87
C LYS A 343 -18.53 -20.92 -27.52
N LYS A 344 -17.98 -19.95 -26.79
CA LYS A 344 -18.68 -18.69 -26.46
C LYS A 344 -19.08 -17.87 -27.67
N LEU A 345 -18.33 -17.97 -28.78
CA LEU A 345 -18.60 -17.24 -30.03
C LEU A 345 -19.34 -18.08 -31.08
N LYS A 346 -19.65 -19.35 -30.80
CA LYS A 346 -20.24 -20.27 -31.78
C LYS A 346 -21.55 -19.76 -32.40
N ASP A 347 -22.36 -19.06 -31.61
CA ASP A 347 -23.65 -18.54 -32.03
C ASP A 347 -23.61 -17.02 -32.35
N PHE A 348 -22.43 -16.42 -32.40
CA PHE A 348 -22.27 -15.01 -32.75
C PHE A 348 -22.20 -14.88 -34.28
N ASN A 349 -22.84 -13.85 -34.81
CA ASN A 349 -22.65 -13.46 -36.20
C ASN A 349 -21.28 -12.79 -36.34
N LYS A 350 -20.45 -13.32 -37.25
CA LYS A 350 -19.14 -12.77 -37.61
C LYS A 350 -19.24 -11.94 -38.88
N TYR A 351 -18.80 -10.70 -38.81
CA TYR A 351 -18.64 -9.81 -39.95
C TYR A 351 -17.17 -9.41 -40.09
N THR A 352 -16.64 -9.46 -41.31
CA THR A 352 -15.21 -9.21 -41.55
C THR A 352 -15.02 -8.19 -42.67
N LEU A 353 -14.09 -7.26 -42.47
CA LEU A 353 -13.67 -6.25 -43.44
C LEU A 353 -12.15 -6.33 -43.60
N LYS A 354 -11.68 -6.46 -44.83
CA LYS A 354 -10.26 -6.39 -45.16
C LYS A 354 -9.91 -4.98 -45.64
N GLN A 355 -8.95 -4.35 -44.98
CA GLN A 355 -8.41 -3.06 -45.39
C GLN A 355 -6.88 -3.18 -45.48
N ASN A 356 -6.32 -3.02 -46.69
CA ASN A 356 -4.92 -3.34 -46.97
C ASN A 356 -4.56 -4.80 -46.62
N GLU A 357 -3.56 -5.01 -45.77
CA GLU A 357 -3.18 -6.31 -45.24
C GLU A 357 -3.92 -6.67 -43.94
N ASP A 358 -4.66 -5.72 -43.37
CA ASP A 358 -5.31 -5.87 -42.08
C ASP A 358 -6.70 -6.48 -42.23
N ILE A 359 -7.05 -7.35 -41.29
CA ILE A 359 -8.36 -8.01 -41.24
C ILE A 359 -9.06 -7.59 -39.95
N TYR A 360 -10.14 -6.82 -40.09
CA TYR A 360 -11.02 -6.41 -39.00
C TYR A 360 -12.21 -7.36 -38.93
N SER A 361 -12.56 -7.87 -37.76
CA SER A 361 -13.78 -8.64 -37.54
C SER A 361 -14.60 -8.13 -36.35
N ILE A 362 -15.91 -8.25 -36.46
CA ILE A 362 -16.89 -8.05 -35.39
C ILE A 362 -17.63 -9.36 -35.16
N TYR A 363 -17.82 -9.72 -33.90
CA TYR A 363 -18.68 -10.80 -33.44
C TYR A 363 -19.81 -10.16 -32.64
N SER A 364 -21.06 -10.42 -33.02
CA SER A 364 -22.24 -9.86 -32.34
C SER A 364 -23.38 -10.86 -32.24
N LYS A 365 -24.14 -10.78 -31.15
CA LYS A 365 -25.33 -11.62 -30.92
C LYS A 365 -26.38 -10.83 -30.17
N ASP A 366 -27.56 -10.72 -30.76
CA ASP A 366 -28.76 -10.18 -30.13
C ASP A 366 -29.85 -11.25 -30.20
N ILE A 367 -30.48 -11.56 -29.06
CA ILE A 367 -31.52 -12.60 -28.97
C ILE A 367 -32.73 -12.05 -28.22
N LEU A 368 -33.93 -12.45 -28.63
CA LEU A 368 -35.14 -12.30 -27.80
C LEU A 368 -35.29 -13.56 -26.93
N GLY A 369 -35.37 -13.38 -25.62
CA GLY A 369 -35.58 -14.46 -24.65
C GLY A 369 -36.76 -14.15 -23.74
N GLU A 370 -37.45 -15.18 -23.28
CA GLU A 370 -38.52 -15.05 -22.30
C GLU A 370 -37.95 -15.32 -20.89
N LYS A 371 -38.15 -14.38 -19.96
CA LYS A 371 -37.77 -14.54 -18.55
C LYS A 371 -38.85 -13.91 -17.67
N ASP A 372 -39.42 -14.70 -16.77
CA ASP A 372 -40.51 -14.32 -15.88
C ASP A 372 -41.78 -13.88 -16.66
N ASP A 373 -42.18 -14.65 -17.69
CA ASP A 373 -43.30 -14.35 -18.61
C ASP A 373 -43.21 -13.00 -19.36
N VAL A 374 -42.01 -12.41 -19.40
CA VAL A 374 -41.72 -11.18 -20.14
C VAL A 374 -40.67 -11.45 -21.21
N ILE A 375 -40.98 -11.09 -22.46
CA ILE A 375 -40.01 -11.08 -23.55
C ILE A 375 -39.00 -9.96 -23.28
N LYS A 376 -37.73 -10.34 -23.10
CA LYS A 376 -36.59 -9.43 -22.92
C LYS A 376 -35.63 -9.60 -24.09
N GLN A 377 -35.15 -8.48 -24.61
CA GLN A 377 -34.00 -8.49 -25.50
C GLN A 377 -32.74 -8.71 -24.66
N LEU A 378 -31.97 -9.75 -25.00
CA LEU A 378 -30.66 -10.04 -24.44
C LEU A 378 -29.62 -9.59 -25.47
N SER A 379 -28.95 -8.48 -25.18
CA SER A 379 -27.81 -7.97 -25.95
C SER A 379 -26.51 -8.43 -25.31
N PHE A 380 -25.64 -9.08 -26.09
CA PHE A 380 -24.31 -9.49 -25.63
C PHE A 380 -23.27 -8.43 -26.00
N GLU A 381 -22.19 -8.35 -25.24
CA GLU A 381 -21.04 -7.50 -25.60
C GLU A 381 -20.48 -7.95 -26.96
N LYS A 382 -20.25 -6.98 -27.86
CA LYS A 382 -19.61 -7.25 -29.15
C LYS A 382 -18.13 -7.52 -28.92
N ILE A 383 -17.58 -8.47 -29.67
CA ILE A 383 -16.14 -8.73 -29.68
C ILE A 383 -15.57 -8.26 -31.02
N TYR A 384 -14.52 -7.47 -30.96
CA TYR A 384 -13.77 -6.97 -32.10
C TYR A 384 -12.46 -7.75 -32.18
N SER A 385 -11.96 -7.95 -33.40
CA SER A 385 -10.61 -8.46 -33.59
C SER A 385 -9.92 -7.81 -34.78
N ILE A 386 -8.62 -7.57 -34.66
CA ILE A 386 -7.77 -7.05 -35.73
C ILE A 386 -6.59 -8.00 -35.91
N GLU A 387 -6.34 -8.40 -37.14
CA GLU A 387 -5.14 -9.13 -37.52
C GLU A 387 -4.28 -8.22 -38.40
N SER A 388 -3.09 -7.85 -37.91
CA SER A 388 -2.16 -6.97 -38.62
C SER A 388 -0.74 -7.11 -38.08
N GLY A 389 0.28 -6.93 -38.94
CA GLY A 389 1.69 -6.87 -38.51
C GLY A 389 2.21 -8.10 -37.75
N GLY A 390 1.63 -9.28 -37.97
CA GLY A 390 1.95 -10.51 -37.22
C GLY A 390 1.35 -10.57 -35.81
N LEU A 391 0.48 -9.62 -35.44
CA LEU A 391 -0.27 -9.60 -34.20
C LEU A 391 -1.74 -9.88 -34.44
N GLN A 392 -2.40 -10.42 -33.42
CA GLN A 392 -3.84 -10.50 -33.31
C GLN A 392 -4.26 -9.75 -32.05
N ILE A 393 -5.16 -8.79 -32.22
CA ILE A 393 -5.78 -8.05 -31.12
C ILE A 393 -7.25 -8.44 -31.03
N ILE A 394 -7.75 -8.68 -29.82
CA ILE A 394 -9.15 -8.96 -29.50
C ILE A 394 -9.60 -7.93 -28.47
N SER A 395 -10.76 -7.32 -28.64
CA SER A 395 -11.25 -6.27 -27.74
C SER A 395 -12.77 -6.26 -27.67
N ASN A 396 -13.34 -5.53 -26.72
CA ASN A 396 -14.78 -5.23 -26.69
C ASN A 396 -15.15 -3.86 -27.28
N HIS A 397 -14.17 -3.13 -27.80
CA HIS A 397 -14.33 -1.87 -28.51
C HIS A 397 -13.55 -1.88 -29.82
N LEU A 398 -13.93 -1.01 -30.75
CA LEU A 398 -13.23 -0.88 -32.02
C LEU A 398 -11.90 -0.15 -31.81
N ILE A 399 -10.80 -0.78 -32.19
CA ILE A 399 -9.45 -0.20 -32.13
C ILE A 399 -9.16 0.49 -33.46
N ASP A 400 -8.70 1.74 -33.40
CA ASP A 400 -8.30 2.49 -34.60
C ASP A 400 -6.83 2.22 -34.98
N GLY A 401 -6.43 2.67 -36.18
CA GLY A 401 -5.08 2.42 -36.68
C GLY A 401 -3.96 3.08 -35.85
N LYS A 402 -4.21 4.22 -35.20
CA LYS A 402 -3.21 4.89 -34.35
C LYS A 402 -3.02 4.15 -33.04
N GLU A 403 -4.12 3.70 -32.45
CA GLU A 403 -4.13 2.89 -31.24
C GLU A 403 -3.46 1.53 -31.49
N PHE A 404 -3.75 0.88 -32.62
CA PHE A 404 -3.07 -0.35 -33.04
C PHE A 404 -1.55 -0.18 -33.09
N GLU A 405 -1.04 0.90 -33.70
CA GLU A 405 0.41 1.15 -33.76
C GLU A 405 1.04 1.30 -32.37
N LYS A 406 0.37 2.02 -31.46
CA LYS A 406 0.84 2.21 -30.09
C LYS A 406 0.91 0.87 -29.35
N ILE A 407 -0.16 0.09 -29.39
CA ILE A 407 -0.24 -1.22 -28.74
C ILE A 407 0.83 -2.16 -29.31
N SER A 408 1.01 -2.16 -30.64
CA SER A 408 2.01 -2.98 -31.32
C SER A 408 3.43 -2.62 -30.88
N LYS A 409 3.78 -1.33 -30.89
CA LYS A 409 5.09 -0.84 -30.40
C LYS A 409 5.32 -1.26 -28.95
N LYS A 410 4.30 -1.14 -28.09
CA LYS A 410 4.36 -1.53 -26.69
C LYS A 410 4.58 -3.03 -26.52
N PHE A 411 3.80 -3.86 -27.22
CA PHE A 411 3.93 -5.31 -27.21
C PHE A 411 5.34 -5.75 -27.61
N PHE A 412 5.87 -5.25 -28.73
CA PHE A 412 7.21 -5.63 -29.18
C PHE A 412 8.32 -5.09 -28.28
N ASN A 413 8.16 -3.91 -27.69
CA ASN A 413 9.11 -3.38 -26.71
C ASN A 413 9.16 -4.28 -25.47
N LEU A 414 8.01 -4.67 -24.91
CA LEU A 414 7.92 -5.63 -23.80
C LEU A 414 8.49 -7.00 -24.19
N LYS A 415 8.16 -7.50 -25.39
CA LYS A 415 8.71 -8.77 -25.91
C LYS A 415 10.22 -8.72 -26.13
N SER A 416 10.78 -7.63 -26.65
CA SER A 416 12.23 -7.52 -26.88
C SER A 416 13.06 -7.53 -25.60
N LYS A 417 12.45 -7.11 -24.48
CA LYS A 417 13.05 -7.17 -23.14
C LYS A 417 13.01 -8.59 -22.53
N LYS A 418 12.38 -9.57 -23.20
CA LYS A 418 12.14 -10.94 -22.70
C LYS A 418 13.42 -11.78 -22.55
N ASP A 419 14.51 -11.42 -23.22
CA ASP A 419 15.76 -12.22 -23.24
C ASP A 419 16.59 -12.21 -21.93
N LYS A 420 15.99 -11.94 -20.77
CA LYS A 420 16.64 -12.13 -19.46
C LYS A 420 15.77 -12.78 -18.37
N SER A 421 14.96 -13.77 -18.74
CA SER A 421 14.13 -14.66 -17.87
C SER A 421 12.70 -14.15 -17.59
N GLY A 422 11.74 -15.03 -17.94
CA GLY A 422 10.36 -14.73 -18.33
C GLY A 422 9.52 -14.09 -17.24
N PHE A 423 8.69 -13.12 -17.59
CA PHE A 423 8.24 -12.10 -16.64
C PHE A 423 6.71 -11.99 -16.59
N LEU A 424 6.15 -11.98 -15.37
CA LEU A 424 4.83 -11.41 -15.06
C LEU A 424 5.03 -9.91 -14.83
N TYR A 425 4.60 -9.08 -15.79
CA TYR A 425 4.51 -7.62 -15.62
C TYR A 425 3.06 -7.29 -15.44
N SER A 426 2.65 -6.98 -14.23
CA SER A 426 1.33 -6.42 -13.96
C SER A 426 1.51 -5.04 -13.34
N LYS A 427 1.14 -4.02 -14.10
CA LYS A 427 0.99 -2.65 -13.61
C LYS A 427 -0.49 -2.31 -13.60
N VAL A 428 -0.99 -1.91 -12.45
CA VAL A 428 -2.39 -1.61 -12.24
C VAL A 428 -2.50 -0.25 -11.58
N ASP A 429 -3.11 0.67 -12.30
CA ASP A 429 -3.42 2.04 -11.93
C ASP A 429 -4.94 2.18 -11.76
N ILE A 430 -5.40 2.13 -10.52
CA ILE A 430 -6.82 2.32 -10.18
C ILE A 430 -7.00 3.78 -9.80
N LYS A 431 -7.59 4.57 -10.70
CA LYS A 431 -7.99 5.96 -10.46
C LYS A 431 -9.50 6.01 -10.32
N GLU A 432 -10.00 6.25 -9.11
CA GLU A 432 -11.45 6.29 -8.88
C GLU A 432 -11.82 7.55 -8.09
N ASN A 433 -12.64 8.41 -8.70
CA ASN A 433 -12.99 9.72 -8.14
C ASN A 433 -13.95 9.69 -6.93
N ASN A 434 -14.38 8.52 -6.45
CA ASN A 434 -15.21 8.40 -5.26
C ASN A 434 -15.27 6.95 -4.76
N SER A 435 -14.37 6.61 -3.85
CA SER A 435 -14.04 5.21 -3.59
C SER A 435 -14.33 4.77 -2.13
N ASN A 436 -15.42 5.27 -1.52
CA ASN A 436 -15.89 4.69 -0.25
C ASN A 436 -16.29 3.21 -0.39
N GLU A 437 -16.42 2.70 -1.62
CA GLU A 437 -16.82 1.33 -1.96
C GLU A 437 -15.73 0.53 -2.68
N ILE A 438 -14.45 0.96 -2.67
CA ILE A 438 -13.40 0.03 -3.10
C ILE A 438 -13.34 -1.10 -2.06
N GLU A 439 -13.80 -2.28 -2.47
CA GLU A 439 -13.83 -3.52 -1.67
C GLU A 439 -12.43 -3.84 -1.07
N TYR A 440 -11.37 -3.35 -1.71
CA TYR A 440 -9.97 -3.51 -1.34
C TYR A 440 -9.49 -2.64 -0.17
N PHE A 441 -10.25 -1.61 0.22
CA PHE A 441 -9.98 -0.72 1.34
C PHE A 441 -11.15 -0.67 2.35
N SER A 442 -11.79 -1.82 2.61
CA SER A 442 -12.76 -1.97 3.72
C SER A 442 -12.25 -1.38 5.06
N ASN A 443 -10.92 -1.34 5.27
CA ASN A 443 -10.28 -0.74 6.43
C ASN A 443 -10.43 0.81 6.53
N LEU A 444 -10.69 1.53 5.43
CA LEU A 444 -10.89 2.99 5.45
C LEU A 444 -12.23 3.37 6.08
N GLN A 445 -13.28 2.57 5.87
CA GLN A 445 -14.58 2.80 6.52
C GLN A 445 -14.46 2.68 8.05
N ASP A 446 -13.73 1.68 8.52
CA ASP A 446 -13.44 1.49 9.93
C ASP A 446 -12.50 2.56 10.51
N LEU A 447 -11.53 3.03 9.72
CA LEU A 447 -10.67 4.17 10.08
C LEU A 447 -11.50 5.45 10.27
N ASN A 448 -12.35 5.75 9.28
CA ASN A 448 -13.30 6.85 9.31
C ASN A 448 -14.28 6.71 10.49
N PHE A 449 -14.74 5.50 10.79
CA PHE A 449 -15.55 5.22 11.98
C PHE A 449 -14.78 5.50 13.29
N LEU A 450 -13.51 5.09 13.39
CA LEU A 450 -12.68 5.33 14.58
C LEU A 450 -12.45 6.82 14.85
N ILE A 451 -12.29 7.63 13.81
CA ILE A 451 -12.25 9.10 13.92
C ILE A 451 -13.63 9.74 13.92
N ARG A 452 -14.71 8.96 14.06
CA ARG A 452 -16.11 9.41 14.08
C ARG A 452 -16.50 10.28 12.88
N ASN A 453 -15.86 10.06 11.73
CA ASN A 453 -15.97 10.87 10.52
C ASN A 453 -15.64 12.36 10.73
N ILE A 454 -14.88 12.70 11.77
CA ILE A 454 -14.40 14.07 12.01
C ILE A 454 -13.54 14.53 10.83
N LEU A 455 -12.69 13.64 10.31
CA LEU A 455 -12.06 13.80 9.00
C LEU A 455 -12.65 12.74 8.08
N LYS A 456 -12.98 13.12 6.84
CA LYS A 456 -13.35 12.14 5.81
C LYS A 456 -12.10 11.81 5.01
N ILE A 457 -11.57 10.61 5.24
CA ILE A 457 -10.48 10.08 4.44
C ILE A 457 -11.10 9.26 3.30
N SER A 458 -10.86 9.68 2.07
CA SER A 458 -11.26 8.94 0.87
C SER A 458 -10.04 8.53 0.08
N ASN A 459 -10.04 7.34 -0.50
CA ASN A 459 -9.02 6.97 -1.46
C ASN A 459 -9.31 7.67 -2.80
N GLU A 460 -8.26 8.22 -3.42
CA GLU A 460 -8.33 8.97 -4.68
C GLU A 460 -7.66 8.18 -5.80
N GLU A 461 -6.44 7.69 -5.56
CA GLU A 461 -5.69 6.89 -6.53
C GLU A 461 -4.92 5.77 -5.82
N SER A 462 -4.88 4.59 -6.45
CA SER A 462 -4.06 3.47 -6.00
C SER A 462 -3.32 2.87 -7.19
N LEU A 463 -2.00 2.91 -7.14
CA LEU A 463 -1.11 2.27 -8.10
C LEU A 463 -0.47 1.04 -7.47
N GLU A 464 -0.51 -0.09 -8.16
CA GLU A 464 0.18 -1.31 -7.78
C GLU A 464 1.01 -1.82 -8.97
N ILE A 465 2.30 -2.04 -8.75
CA ILE A 465 3.22 -2.60 -9.74
C ILE A 465 3.80 -3.88 -9.17
N ILE A 466 3.61 -4.96 -9.90
CA ILE A 466 4.23 -6.24 -9.63
C ILE A 466 5.00 -6.68 -10.86
N SER A 467 6.24 -7.04 -10.60
CA SER A 467 7.20 -7.42 -11.60
C SER A 467 7.90 -8.68 -11.08
N GLN A 468 7.81 -9.78 -11.80
CA GLN A 468 8.48 -11.02 -11.39
C GLN A 468 8.96 -11.80 -12.59
N SER A 469 10.23 -12.18 -12.59
CA SER A 469 10.70 -13.24 -13.49
C SER A 469 10.39 -14.61 -12.91
N ILE A 470 9.75 -15.52 -13.65
CA ILE A 470 9.63 -16.94 -13.33
C ILE A 470 10.89 -17.66 -13.86
N PRO A 471 11.56 -18.51 -13.05
CA PRO A 471 11.15 -19.06 -11.75
C PRO A 471 11.65 -18.28 -10.53
N GLU A 472 12.13 -17.03 -10.68
CA GLU A 472 12.63 -16.26 -9.54
C GLU A 472 11.53 -16.05 -8.48
N LYS A 473 11.81 -16.41 -7.24
CA LYS A 473 10.84 -16.30 -6.12
C LYS A 473 10.77 -14.90 -5.49
N ASN A 474 11.36 -13.91 -6.15
CA ASN A 474 11.67 -12.60 -5.58
C ASN A 474 11.08 -11.50 -6.47
N PRO A 475 9.75 -11.24 -6.39
CA PRO A 475 9.12 -10.17 -7.14
C PRO A 475 9.65 -8.79 -6.72
N ILE A 476 9.51 -7.83 -7.60
CA ILE A 476 9.46 -6.41 -7.33
C ILE A 476 7.99 -6.09 -7.06
N ILE A 477 7.70 -5.51 -5.89
CA ILE A 477 6.35 -5.08 -5.52
C ILE A 477 6.44 -3.63 -5.08
N TYR A 478 5.67 -2.80 -5.74
CA TYR A 478 5.46 -1.42 -5.37
C TYR A 478 3.97 -1.15 -5.26
N ARG A 479 3.55 -0.45 -4.23
CA ARG A 479 2.20 0.07 -4.11
C ARG A 479 2.24 1.51 -3.68
N GLU A 480 1.52 2.36 -4.37
CA GLU A 480 1.27 3.74 -3.98
C GLU A 480 -0.22 3.92 -3.75
N THR A 481 -0.58 4.62 -2.69
CA THR A 481 -1.96 4.94 -2.37
C THR A 481 -2.04 6.39 -1.96
N ILE A 482 -2.91 7.13 -2.64
CA ILE A 482 -3.16 8.54 -2.40
C ILE A 482 -4.52 8.65 -1.71
N LEU A 483 -4.47 9.10 -0.46
CA LEU A 483 -5.64 9.32 0.39
C LEU A 483 -5.92 10.82 0.48
N ASN A 484 -7.08 11.24 0.01
CA ASN A 484 -7.59 12.58 0.20
C ASN A 484 -8.16 12.75 1.60
N ILE A 485 -7.79 13.86 2.24
CA ILE A 485 -8.36 14.28 3.53
C ILE A 485 -9.27 15.47 3.24
N LEU A 486 -10.59 15.21 3.30
CA LEU A 486 -11.66 16.15 2.98
C LEU A 486 -12.03 17.04 4.17
#